data_AF-A0A923RSA4-F1
#
_entry.id   AF-A0A923RSA4-F1
#
_cell.length_a   1.000
_cell.length_b   1.000
_cell.length_c   1.000
_cell.angle_alpha   90.00
_cell.angle_beta   90.00
_cell.angle_gamma   90.00
#
_symmetry.space_group_name_H-M   'P 1'
#
loop_
_entity.id
_entity.type
_entity.pdbx_description
1 polymer ?
#
loop_
_entity_poly.entity_id
_entity_poly.type
_entity_poly.pdbx_seq_one_letter_code
_entity_poly.pdbx_strand_id
1 'polypeptide(L)'
;MKPEELLQTLMKMQKETKDGTLNWRLDVQTTEGNEKKYTVEEDEKTWMVDECYVSYHCTYRGKEFCLISYEMIKTSGREIHTSNYLFLPPLGVRLFSLETLLPHSIEADAVLVSQVHMLWELLMELVKKQSPQVEFHITEASVNVEDI
;
A
#
# COMPACT_ATOMS: atom_id res chain seq x y z
N MET A 1 16.55 4.14 3.81
CA MET A 1 15.95 5.32 4.47
C MET A 1 15.41 4.84 5.80
N LYS A 2 15.63 5.56 6.90
CA LYS A 2 15.10 5.18 8.22
C LYS A 2 13.62 5.59 8.38
N PRO A 3 12.85 4.98 9.29
CA PRO A 3 11.44 5.34 9.51
C PRO A 3 11.22 6.84 9.80
N GLU A 4 12.06 7.45 10.65
CA GLU A 4 11.98 8.88 10.97
C GLU A 4 12.24 9.79 9.75
N GLU A 5 13.19 9.41 8.90
CA GLU A 5 13.48 10.13 7.65
C GLU A 5 12.32 10.00 6.67
N LEU A 6 11.71 8.82 6.59
CA LEU A 6 10.53 8.57 5.76
C LEU A 6 9.36 9.43 6.24
N LEU A 7 9.08 9.45 7.55
CA LEU A 7 8.05 10.29 8.16
C LEU A 7 8.21 11.77 7.73
N GLN A 8 9.39 12.33 7.92
CA GLN A 8 9.68 13.72 7.54
C GLN A 8 9.58 13.96 6.02
N THR A 9 9.92 12.94 5.23
CA THR A 9 9.82 12.99 3.77
C THR A 9 8.35 12.99 3.33
N LEU A 10 7.51 12.11 3.89
CA LEU A 10 6.08 12.03 3.60
C LEU A 10 5.37 13.34 3.96
N MET A 11 5.66 13.93 5.10
CA MET A 11 5.08 15.22 5.49
C MET A 11 5.38 16.34 4.48
N LYS A 12 6.62 16.39 3.97
CA LYS A 12 7.03 17.36 2.93
C LYS A 12 6.35 17.07 1.60
N MET A 13 6.35 15.82 1.17
CA MET A 13 5.67 15.38 -0.06
C MET A 13 4.17 15.70 -0.02
N GLN A 14 3.48 15.45 1.09
CA GLN A 14 2.07 15.81 1.25
C GLN A 14 1.85 17.32 1.12
N LYS A 15 2.72 18.15 1.70
CA LYS A 15 2.66 19.61 1.53
C LYS A 15 2.86 20.00 0.07
N GLU A 16 3.90 19.50 -0.59
CA GLU A 16 4.20 19.79 -1.99
C GLU A 16 3.08 19.30 -2.93
N THR A 17 2.38 18.22 -2.57
CA THR A 17 1.20 17.70 -3.27
C THR A 17 0.01 18.65 -3.11
N LYS A 18 -0.26 19.15 -1.90
CA LYS A 18 -1.30 20.17 -1.62
C LYS A 18 -1.03 21.48 -2.35
N ASP A 19 0.25 21.84 -2.51
CA ASP A 19 0.69 23.03 -3.25
C ASP A 19 0.61 22.84 -4.78
N GLY A 20 0.24 21.66 -5.27
CA GLY A 20 0.09 21.37 -6.70
C GLY A 20 1.40 21.03 -7.43
N THR A 21 2.50 20.84 -6.69
CA THR A 21 3.87 20.77 -7.26
C THR A 21 4.42 19.36 -7.37
N LEU A 22 3.78 18.38 -6.73
CA LEU A 22 4.16 16.98 -6.80
C LEU A 22 3.07 16.15 -7.49
N ASN A 23 3.47 15.40 -8.50
CA ASN A 23 2.63 14.46 -9.24
C ASN A 23 2.92 13.03 -8.79
N TRP A 24 1.91 12.19 -8.87
CA TRP A 24 1.92 10.83 -8.38
C TRP A 24 1.37 9.87 -9.42
N ARG A 25 1.90 8.66 -9.37
CA ARG A 25 1.25 7.47 -9.91
C ARG A 25 0.88 6.57 -8.74
N LEU A 26 -0.38 6.17 -8.71
CA LEU A 26 -0.94 5.23 -7.75
C LEU A 26 -1.33 3.97 -8.48
N ASP A 27 -0.74 2.86 -8.08
CA ASP A 27 -1.15 1.53 -8.55
C ASP A 27 -1.73 0.77 -7.35
N VAL A 28 -2.96 0.29 -7.50
CA VAL A 28 -3.67 -0.52 -6.49
C VAL A 28 -3.88 -1.91 -7.04
N GLN A 29 -3.56 -2.92 -6.23
CA GLN A 29 -3.96 -4.30 -6.49
C GLN A 29 -4.66 -4.85 -5.27
N THR A 30 -5.92 -5.26 -5.42
CA THR A 30 -6.74 -5.69 -4.30
C THR A 30 -7.53 -6.95 -4.64
N THR A 31 -7.75 -7.79 -3.65
CA THR A 31 -8.71 -8.91 -3.74
C THR A 31 -10.13 -8.49 -3.37
N GLU A 32 -10.36 -7.27 -2.85
CA GLU A 32 -11.65 -6.83 -2.30
C GLU A 32 -12.81 -7.05 -3.28
N GLY A 33 -12.60 -6.78 -4.57
CA GLY A 33 -13.59 -6.94 -5.64
C GLY A 33 -13.78 -8.38 -6.14
N ASN A 34 -12.93 -9.33 -5.73
CA ASN A 34 -12.96 -10.68 -6.27
C ASN A 34 -14.23 -11.45 -5.84
N GLU A 35 -14.89 -12.10 -6.80
CA GLU A 35 -16.05 -12.97 -6.53
C GLU A 35 -15.68 -14.17 -5.62
N LYS A 36 -14.45 -14.66 -5.76
CA LYS A 36 -13.90 -15.74 -4.94
C LYS A 36 -12.78 -15.19 -4.06
N LYS A 37 -12.93 -15.42 -2.74
CA LYS A 37 -11.87 -15.19 -1.76
C LYS A 37 -11.18 -16.51 -1.47
N TYR A 38 -9.89 -16.48 -1.20
CA TYR A 38 -9.23 -17.64 -0.64
C TYR A 38 -9.40 -17.66 0.88
N THR A 39 -9.15 -18.83 1.44
CA THR A 39 -9.21 -19.06 2.87
C THR A 39 -7.95 -19.72 3.37
N VAL A 40 -7.56 -19.41 4.60
CA VAL A 40 -6.47 -20.09 5.31
C VAL A 40 -7.00 -20.77 6.57
N GLU A 41 -6.46 -21.94 6.91
CA GLU A 41 -6.76 -22.64 8.15
C GLU A 41 -5.69 -22.32 9.21
N GLU A 42 -6.08 -21.63 10.28
CA GLU A 42 -5.20 -21.22 11.37
C GLU A 42 -5.99 -21.30 12.69
N ASP A 43 -5.37 -21.80 13.76
CA ASP A 43 -5.98 -21.95 15.09
C ASP A 43 -7.33 -22.70 15.07
N GLU A 44 -7.43 -23.77 14.27
CA GLU A 44 -8.66 -24.56 14.06
C GLU A 44 -9.83 -23.75 13.48
N LYS A 45 -9.55 -22.58 12.88
CA LYS A 45 -10.53 -21.72 12.22
C LYS A 45 -10.20 -21.54 10.74
N THR A 46 -11.25 -21.37 9.95
CA THR A 46 -11.14 -20.92 8.56
C THR A 46 -11.24 -19.40 8.52
N TRP A 47 -10.21 -18.76 7.96
CA TRP A 47 -10.14 -17.31 7.77
C TRP A 47 -10.28 -16.97 6.30
N MET A 48 -11.28 -16.16 5.96
CA MET A 48 -11.36 -15.52 4.65
C MET A 48 -10.33 -14.40 4.60
N VAL A 49 -9.55 -14.34 3.53
CA VAL A 49 -8.46 -13.37 3.41
C VAL A 49 -8.77 -12.35 2.32
N ASP A 50 -8.57 -11.09 2.68
CA ASP A 50 -8.54 -9.96 1.77
C ASP A 50 -7.18 -9.25 1.84
N GLU A 51 -6.66 -8.90 0.68
CA GLU A 51 -5.35 -8.27 0.52
C GLU A 51 -5.45 -7.05 -0.37
N CYS A 52 -4.69 -6.02 -0.01
CA CYS A 52 -4.59 -4.79 -0.78
C CYS A 52 -3.15 -4.28 -0.79
N TYR A 53 -2.57 -4.17 -1.97
CA TYR A 53 -1.33 -3.44 -2.22
C TYR A 53 -1.65 -2.05 -2.78
N VAL A 54 -0.92 -1.05 -2.30
CA VAL A 54 -0.92 0.30 -2.87
C VAL A 54 0.51 0.76 -3.07
N SER A 55 0.87 1.09 -4.31
CA SER A 55 2.13 1.74 -4.65
C SER A 55 1.93 3.25 -4.77
N TYR A 56 2.71 4.02 -4.01
CA TYR A 56 2.79 5.48 -4.08
C TYR A 56 4.09 5.86 -4.79
N HIS A 57 3.98 6.18 -6.08
CA HIS A 57 5.14 6.47 -6.92
C HIS A 57 5.21 7.95 -7.28
N CYS A 58 6.39 8.57 -7.15
CA CYS A 58 6.65 9.92 -7.65
C CYS A 58 8.14 10.16 -7.91
N THR A 59 8.46 11.19 -8.68
CA THR A 59 9.83 11.71 -8.78
C THR A 59 9.99 12.83 -7.76
N TYR A 60 10.65 12.54 -6.63
CA TYR A 60 10.89 13.51 -5.58
C TYR A 60 12.31 14.06 -5.64
N ARG A 61 12.44 15.38 -5.82
CA ARG A 61 13.73 16.08 -5.89
C ARG A 61 14.71 15.45 -6.90
N GLY A 62 14.19 15.05 -8.07
CA GLY A 62 14.97 14.42 -9.14
C GLY A 62 15.34 12.96 -8.91
N LYS A 63 14.74 12.28 -7.92
CA LYS A 63 14.93 10.86 -7.65
C LYS A 63 13.60 10.12 -7.64
N GLU A 64 13.59 8.91 -8.17
CA GLU A 64 12.43 8.03 -8.11
C GLU A 64 12.18 7.59 -6.68
N PHE A 65 10.95 7.82 -6.21
CA PHE A 65 10.45 7.38 -4.92
C PHE A 65 9.29 6.41 -5.13
N CYS A 66 9.29 5.33 -4.37
CA CYS A 66 8.21 4.36 -4.35
C CYS A 66 8.07 3.82 -2.92
N LEU A 67 6.93 4.08 -2.33
CA LEU A 67 6.47 3.44 -1.10
C LEU A 67 5.39 2.44 -1.50
N ILE A 68 5.44 1.23 -0.97
CA ILE A 68 4.35 0.26 -1.12
C ILE A 68 3.77 -0.02 0.26
N SER A 69 2.46 0.13 0.41
CA SER A 69 1.73 -0.41 1.57
C SER A 69 1.04 -1.70 1.18
N TYR A 70 0.98 -2.63 2.13
CA TYR A 70 0.22 -3.85 2.03
C TYR A 70 -0.66 -3.99 3.28
N GLU A 71 -1.93 -4.26 3.07
CA GLU A 71 -2.89 -4.61 4.11
C GLU A 71 -3.43 -6.01 3.83
N MET A 72 -3.46 -6.85 4.86
CA MET A 72 -4.14 -8.13 4.85
C MET A 72 -5.19 -8.14 5.95
N ILE A 73 -6.43 -8.44 5.60
CA ILE A 73 -7.56 -8.58 6.51
C ILE A 73 -8.01 -10.04 6.48
N LYS A 74 -7.91 -10.71 7.63
CA LYS A 74 -8.43 -12.05 7.85
C LYS A 74 -9.72 -11.96 8.63
N THR A 75 -10.79 -12.56 8.12
CA THR A 75 -12.12 -12.58 8.76
C THR A 75 -12.57 -14.00 9.03
N SER A 76 -12.95 -14.30 10.27
CA SER A 76 -13.57 -15.57 10.65
C SER A 76 -14.79 -15.30 11.54
N GLY A 77 -15.99 -15.43 10.97
CA GLY A 77 -17.24 -15.10 11.66
C GLY A 77 -17.31 -13.62 12.05
N ARG A 78 -17.06 -13.31 13.35
CA ARG A 78 -16.99 -11.93 13.88
C ARG A 78 -15.58 -11.47 14.19
N GLU A 79 -14.59 -12.35 14.09
CA GLU A 79 -13.19 -12.04 14.37
C GLU A 79 -12.55 -11.45 13.12
N ILE A 80 -11.79 -10.38 13.32
CA ILE A 80 -11.05 -9.68 12.28
C ILE A 80 -9.62 -9.51 12.76
N HIS A 81 -8.67 -9.98 11.95
CA HIS A 81 -7.25 -9.74 12.15
C HIS A 81 -6.71 -8.95 10.96
N THR A 82 -6.05 -7.83 11.25
CA THR A 82 -5.45 -6.98 10.22
C THR A 82 -3.93 -6.96 10.40
N SER A 83 -3.21 -7.19 9.30
CA SER A 83 -1.75 -7.03 9.24
C SER A 83 -1.42 -5.95 8.22
N ASN A 84 -0.52 -5.03 8.61
CA ASN A 84 -0.11 -3.92 7.76
C ASN A 84 1.42 -3.91 7.62
N TYR A 85 1.90 -3.75 6.40
CA TYR A 85 3.31 -3.66 6.08
C TYR A 85 3.58 -2.46 5.19
N LEU A 86 4.72 -1.81 5.42
CA LEU A 86 5.25 -0.74 4.58
C LEU A 86 6.58 -1.17 4.01
N PHE A 87 6.81 -0.86 2.73
CA PHE A 87 8.02 -1.25 2.01
C PHE A 87 8.63 -0.06 1.26
N LEU A 88 9.97 0.02 1.24
CA LEU A 88 10.71 0.91 0.34
C LEU A 88 11.57 0.06 -0.64
N PRO A 89 10.95 -0.59 -1.63
CA PRO A 89 11.65 -1.47 -2.55
C PRO A 89 12.55 -0.70 -3.54
N PRO A 90 13.74 -1.22 -3.89
CA PRO A 90 14.52 -0.74 -5.03
C PRO A 90 13.76 -0.90 -6.36
N LEU A 91 14.17 -0.17 -7.40
CA LEU A 91 13.48 -0.12 -8.70
C LEU A 91 13.18 -1.51 -9.31
N GLY A 92 14.12 -2.45 -9.17
CA GLY A 92 14.00 -3.79 -9.77
C GLY A 92 13.07 -4.76 -9.04
N VAL A 93 12.49 -4.39 -7.89
CA VAL A 93 11.68 -5.31 -7.05
C VAL A 93 10.31 -4.72 -6.67
N ARG A 94 9.84 -3.72 -7.43
CA ARG A 94 8.53 -3.07 -7.23
C ARG A 94 7.37 -3.93 -7.76
N LEU A 95 7.33 -5.18 -7.34
CA LEU A 95 6.29 -6.15 -7.68
C LEU A 95 5.37 -6.34 -6.47
N PHE A 96 4.07 -6.51 -6.69
CA PHE A 96 3.13 -6.84 -5.64
C PHE A 96 3.20 -8.33 -5.29
N SER A 97 4.20 -8.68 -4.49
CA SER A 97 4.43 -10.01 -3.92
C SER A 97 4.98 -9.84 -2.51
N LEU A 98 4.27 -10.38 -1.51
CA LEU A 98 4.67 -10.25 -0.11
C LEU A 98 6.05 -10.85 0.11
N GLU A 99 6.33 -12.03 -0.45
CA GLU A 99 7.63 -12.70 -0.35
C GLU A 99 8.77 -11.81 -0.89
N THR A 100 8.56 -11.18 -2.04
CA THR A 100 9.56 -10.30 -2.65
C THR A 100 9.76 -9.02 -1.84
N LEU A 101 8.70 -8.50 -1.23
CA LEU A 101 8.71 -7.21 -0.54
C LEU A 101 9.15 -7.31 0.93
N LEU A 102 8.91 -8.43 1.61
CA LEU A 102 9.22 -8.63 3.04
C LEU A 102 10.66 -8.25 3.44
N PRO A 103 11.71 -8.58 2.67
CA PRO A 103 13.09 -8.15 2.96
C PRO A 103 13.30 -6.63 2.91
N HIS A 104 12.39 -5.89 2.29
CA HIS A 104 12.39 -4.43 2.15
C HIS A 104 11.38 -3.74 3.08
N SER A 105 10.85 -4.49 4.05
CA SER A 105 9.91 -3.99 5.05
C SER A 105 10.53 -2.93 5.94
N ILE A 106 9.67 -2.05 6.41
CA ILE A 106 10.00 -0.97 7.34
C ILE A 106 9.24 -1.22 8.61
N GLU A 107 9.98 -1.22 9.72
CA GLU A 107 9.37 -1.18 11.04
C GLU A 107 8.68 0.17 11.21
N ALA A 108 7.36 0.17 11.09
CA ALA A 108 6.53 1.35 11.11
C ALA A 108 5.77 1.44 12.42
N ASP A 109 5.95 2.56 13.13
CA ASP A 109 5.10 2.88 14.27
C ASP A 109 3.74 3.41 13.82
N ALA A 110 2.83 3.59 14.79
CA ALA A 110 1.48 4.08 14.53
C ALA A 110 1.47 5.48 13.86
N VAL A 111 2.50 6.30 14.09
CA VAL A 111 2.61 7.65 13.52
C VAL A 111 2.93 7.55 12.04
N LEU A 112 3.90 6.71 11.65
CA LEU A 112 4.26 6.49 10.26
C LEU A 112 3.10 5.88 9.48
N VAL A 113 2.41 4.88 10.05
CA VAL A 113 1.21 4.28 9.42
C VAL A 113 0.13 5.35 9.19
N SER A 114 -0.15 6.18 10.20
CA SER A 114 -1.11 7.29 10.07
C SER A 114 -0.73 8.27 8.96
N GLN A 115 0.57 8.50 8.73
CA GLN A 115 1.05 9.43 7.71
C GLN A 115 0.94 8.86 6.29
N VAL A 116 1.10 7.55 6.13
CA VAL A 116 0.78 6.86 4.87
C VAL A 116 -0.72 6.91 4.60
N HIS A 117 -1.55 6.71 5.63
CA HIS A 117 -3.00 6.83 5.50
C HIS A 117 -3.43 8.25 5.08
N MET A 118 -2.87 9.30 5.70
CA MET A 118 -3.16 10.68 5.29
C MET A 118 -2.69 10.99 3.86
N LEU A 119 -1.57 10.39 3.42
CA LEU A 119 -1.14 10.50 2.04
C LEU A 119 -2.16 9.84 1.09
N TRP A 120 -2.64 8.64 1.43
CA TRP A 120 -3.70 7.95 0.70
C TRP A 120 -4.96 8.81 0.57
N GLU A 121 -5.48 9.34 1.68
CA GLU A 121 -6.69 10.19 1.67
C GLU A 121 -6.51 11.42 0.77
N LEU A 122 -5.38 12.11 0.90
CA LEU A 122 -5.04 13.27 0.07
C LEU A 122 -5.05 12.92 -1.42
N LEU A 123 -4.42 11.81 -1.80
CA LEU A 123 -4.34 11.38 -3.19
C LEU A 123 -5.70 10.92 -3.71
N MET A 124 -6.50 10.23 -2.89
CA MET A 124 -7.85 9.83 -3.26
C MET A 124 -8.80 11.01 -3.42
N GLU A 125 -8.64 12.08 -2.64
CA GLU A 125 -9.36 13.34 -2.89
C GLU A 125 -9.01 13.94 -4.25
N LEU A 126 -7.74 13.90 -4.66
CA LEU A 126 -7.30 14.37 -5.97
C LEU A 126 -7.85 13.49 -7.10
N VAL A 127 -7.86 12.17 -6.92
CA VAL A 127 -8.48 11.22 -7.87
C VAL A 127 -9.97 11.49 -8.01
N LYS A 128 -10.71 11.68 -6.90
CA LYS A 128 -12.15 12.02 -6.92
C LYS A 128 -12.42 13.34 -7.66
N LYS A 129 -11.49 14.29 -7.59
CA LYS A 129 -11.53 15.56 -8.32
C LYS A 129 -11.03 15.47 -9.76
N GLN A 130 -10.62 14.28 -10.23
CA GLN A 130 -10.02 14.06 -11.55
C GLN A 130 -8.79 14.96 -11.80
N SER A 131 -8.00 15.22 -10.75
CA SER A 131 -6.80 16.04 -10.85
C SER A 131 -5.75 15.34 -11.71
N PRO A 132 -5.10 16.04 -12.66
CA PRO A 132 -4.01 15.48 -13.45
C PRO A 132 -2.74 15.21 -12.62
N GLN A 133 -2.70 15.65 -11.36
CA GLN A 133 -1.59 15.34 -10.45
C GLN A 133 -1.50 13.86 -10.10
N VAL A 134 -2.58 13.09 -10.27
CA VAL A 134 -2.61 11.67 -9.90
C VAL A 134 -3.02 10.83 -11.09
N GLU A 135 -2.10 9.99 -11.55
CA GLU A 135 -2.41 8.86 -12.42
C GLU A 135 -2.82 7.68 -11.54
N PHE A 136 -4.07 7.21 -11.63
CA PHE A 136 -4.62 6.17 -10.76
C PHE A 136 -4.97 4.91 -11.54
N HIS A 137 -4.37 3.80 -11.14
CA HIS A 137 -4.58 2.47 -11.70
C HIS A 137 -5.07 1.53 -10.61
N ILE A 138 -6.09 0.74 -10.92
CA ILE A 138 -6.60 -0.31 -10.03
C ILE A 138 -6.71 -1.62 -10.81
N THR A 139 -6.27 -2.70 -10.19
CA THR A 139 -6.32 -4.06 -10.73
C THR A 139 -6.84 -5.03 -9.68
N GLU A 140 -7.61 -6.01 -10.13
CA GLU A 140 -7.99 -7.14 -9.29
C GLU A 140 -6.80 -8.10 -9.16
N ALA A 141 -6.50 -8.51 -7.93
CA ALA A 141 -5.45 -9.49 -7.67
C ALA A 141 -5.96 -10.90 -8.03
N SER A 142 -5.13 -11.71 -8.69
CA SER A 142 -5.46 -13.12 -8.86
C SER A 142 -5.40 -13.83 -7.51
N VAL A 143 -6.39 -14.66 -7.23
CA VAL A 143 -6.48 -15.48 -6.00
C VAL A 143 -5.51 -16.66 -6.05
N ASN A 144 -4.23 -16.42 -6.32
CA ASN A 144 -3.22 -17.47 -6.30
C ASN A 144 -2.52 -17.42 -4.95
N VAL A 145 -3.10 -18.15 -4.00
CA VAL A 145 -2.31 -18.76 -2.94
C VAL A 145 -1.35 -19.69 -3.68
N GLU A 146 -0.06 -19.35 -3.73
CA GLU A 146 0.94 -20.33 -4.10
C GLU A 146 0.81 -21.45 -3.06
N ASP A 147 0.31 -22.62 -3.50
CA ASP A 147 0.48 -23.88 -2.82
C ASP A 147 2.00 -24.08 -2.61
N ILE A 148 2.50 -23.79 -1.41
CA ILE A 148 3.85 -24.17 -0.96
C ILE A 148 3.72 -25.00 0.31
#